data_AF-A0A316G6D0-F1
#
_entry.id   AF-A0A316G6D0-F1
#
_cell.length_a   1.000
_cell.length_b   1.000
_cell.length_c   1.000
_cell.angle_alpha   90.00
_cell.angle_beta   90.00
_cell.angle_gamma   90.00
#
_symmetry.space_group_name_H-M   'P 1'
#
loop_
_entity.id
_entity.type
_entity.pdbx_description
1 polymer ?
#
loop_
_entity_poly.entity_id
_entity_poly.type
_entity_poly.pdbx_seq_one_letter_code
_entity_poly.pdbx_strand_id
1 'polypeptide(L)' 'MTVMNYLLAILLPPLSIVFAGRPFLGVIIFFIWLPALFFSGGLTHPMFVLLAWFIIFQGRESRARD' A
#
# COMPACT_ATOMS: atom_id res chain seq x y z
N MET A 1 -17.45 -15.79 -14.68
CA MET A 1 -16.37 -14.87 -14.26
C MET A 1 -15.05 -15.56 -14.55
N THR A 2 -14.58 -15.45 -15.78
CA THR A 2 -13.34 -16.09 -16.25
C THR A 2 -12.12 -15.31 -15.76
N VAL A 3 -10.97 -15.99 -15.67
CA VAL A 3 -9.67 -15.47 -15.18
C VAL A 3 -9.32 -14.07 -15.72
N MET A 4 -9.75 -13.75 -16.93
CA MET A 4 -9.58 -12.45 -17.58
C MET A 4 -10.19 -11.28 -16.80
N ASN A 5 -11.39 -11.44 -16.23
CA ASN A 5 -12.02 -10.40 -15.42
C ASN A 5 -11.30 -10.19 -14.08
N TYR A 6 -10.63 -11.22 -13.57
CA TYR A 6 -9.90 -11.16 -12.30
C TYR A 6 -8.63 -10.31 -12.44
N LEU A 7 -7.88 -10.52 -13.53
CA LEU A 7 -6.70 -9.72 -13.86
C LEU A 7 -7.08 -8.25 -14.11
N LEU A 8 -8.21 -8.01 -14.77
CA LEU A 8 -8.75 -6.67 -14.96
C LEU A 8 -9.16 -6.03 -13.63
N ALA A 9 -9.84 -6.75 -12.74
CA ALA A 9 -10.26 -6.24 -11.43
C ALA A 9 -9.07 -5.89 -10.51
N ILE A 10 -7.98 -6.62 -10.65
CA ILE A 10 -6.70 -6.42 -9.96
C ILE A 10 -6.01 -5.15 -10.47
N LEU A 11 -5.97 -4.93 -11.78
CA LEU A 11 -5.35 -3.72 -12.36
C LEU A 11 -6.27 -2.49 -12.40
N LEU A 12 -7.58 -2.66 -12.23
CA LEU A 12 -8.59 -1.60 -12.31
C LEU A 12 -8.30 -0.40 -11.38
N PRO A 13 -7.95 -0.60 -10.09
CA PRO A 13 -7.74 0.50 -9.16
C PRO A 13 -6.63 1.46 -9.61
N PRO A 14 -5.37 1.03 -9.84
CA PRO A 14 -4.31 1.94 -10.30
C PRO A 14 -4.60 2.54 -11.68
N LEU A 15 -5.17 1.77 -12.61
CA LEU A 15 -5.54 2.29 -13.94
C LEU A 15 -6.62 3.37 -13.88
N SER A 16 -7.61 3.24 -13.00
CA SER A 16 -8.66 4.26 -12.84
C SER A 16 -8.10 5.61 -12.40
N ILE A 17 -7.07 5.60 -11.55
CA ILE A 17 -6.43 6.81 -11.01
C ILE A 17 -5.54 7.48 -12.07
N VAL A 18 -4.87 6.67 -12.90
CA VAL A 18 -4.10 7.16 -14.04
C VAL A 18 -5.04 7.83 -15.06
N PHE A 19 -6.17 7.18 -15.39
CA PHE A 19 -7.18 7.74 -16.30
C PHE A 19 -7.90 8.97 -15.72
N ALA A 20 -8.00 9.09 -14.39
CA ALA A 20 -8.54 10.27 -13.72
C ALA A 20 -7.59 11.50 -13.75
N GLY A 21 -6.49 11.46 -14.50
CA GLY A 21 -5.55 12.56 -14.66
C GLY A 21 -4.58 12.74 -13.51
N ARG A 22 -4.42 11.73 -12.63
CA ARG A 22 -3.53 11.75 -11.47
C ARG A 22 -2.43 10.69 -11.58
N PRO A 23 -1.55 10.76 -12.61
CA PRO A 23 -0.58 9.70 -12.91
C PRO A 23 0.40 9.44 -11.76
N PHE A 24 0.83 10.49 -11.05
CA PHE A 24 1.75 10.37 -9.91
C PHE A 24 1.13 9.57 -8.75
N LEU A 25 -0.12 9.88 -8.39
CA LEU A 25 -0.89 9.11 -7.40
C LEU A 25 -1.14 7.68 -7.86
N GLY A 26 -1.37 7.47 -9.17
CA GLY A 26 -1.54 6.14 -9.75
C GLY A 26 -0.30 5.26 -9.57
N VAL A 27 0.90 5.81 -9.77
CA VAL A 27 2.17 5.10 -9.55
C VAL A 27 2.38 4.76 -8.08
N ILE A 28 2.14 5.72 -7.16
CA ILE A 28 2.23 5.46 -5.71
C ILE A 28 1.28 4.34 -5.31
N ILE A 29 0.03 4.41 -5.79
CA ILE A 29 -0.99 3.42 -5.47
C ILE A 29 -0.63 2.07 -6.08
N PHE A 30 -0.07 2.01 -7.28
CA PHE A 30 0.45 0.77 -7.87
C PHE A 30 1.53 0.11 -6.99
N PHE A 31 2.47 0.88 -6.47
CA PHE A 31 3.53 0.38 -5.57
C PHE A 31 3.03 -0.05 -4.19
N ILE A 32 1.92 0.52 -3.70
CA ILE A 32 1.28 0.08 -2.44
C ILE A 32 0.37 -1.13 -2.70
N TRP A 33 -0.29 -1.15 -3.86
CA TRP A 33 -1.29 -2.14 -4.23
C TRP A 33 -0.65 -3.48 -4.63
N LEU A 34 0.50 -3.47 -5.30
CA LEU A 34 1.22 -4.69 -5.68
C LEU A 34 1.64 -5.54 -4.45
N PRO A 35 2.33 -4.99 -3.43
CA PRO A 35 2.60 -5.73 -2.20
C PRO A 35 1.32 -6.04 -1.42
N ALA A 36 0.30 -5.18 -1.45
CA ALA A 36 -0.99 -5.52 -0.85
C ALA A 36 -1.60 -6.78 -1.49
N LEU A 37 -1.45 -7.01 -2.80
CA LEU A 37 -1.94 -8.23 -3.46
C LEU A 37 -1.18 -9.49 -3.00
N PHE A 38 0.14 -9.40 -2.83
CA PHE A 38 0.98 -10.53 -2.41
C PHE A 38 0.90 -10.83 -0.92
N PHE A 39 0.71 -9.81 -0.09
CA PHE A 39 0.66 -9.96 1.36
C PHE A 39 -0.76 -10.02 1.94
N SER A 40 -1.79 -9.58 1.21
CA SER A 40 -3.21 -9.74 1.57
C SER A 40 -3.73 -11.14 1.24
N GLY A 41 -2.95 -12.16 1.61
CA GLY A 41 -3.47 -13.37 2.21
C GLY A 41 -3.80 -13.21 3.70
N GLY A 42 -3.63 -12.01 4.29
CA GLY A 42 -4.29 -11.60 5.56
C GLY A 42 -3.43 -11.03 6.70
N LEU A 43 -2.10 -10.91 6.61
CA LEU A 43 -1.27 -10.69 7.82
C LEU A 43 -0.30 -9.50 7.82
N THR A 44 -0.07 -8.80 6.71
CA THR A 44 0.87 -7.65 6.71
C THR A 44 0.26 -6.32 7.10
N HIS A 45 -1.06 -6.18 7.09
CA HIS A 45 -1.72 -4.98 7.60
C HIS A 45 -1.32 -4.65 9.05
N PRO A 46 -1.44 -5.60 10.01
CA PRO A 46 -1.03 -5.32 11.39
C PRO A 46 0.49 -5.16 11.52
N MET A 47 1.29 -5.92 10.76
CA MET A 47 2.75 -5.84 10.85
C MET A 47 3.29 -4.46 10.40
N PHE A 48 2.71 -3.86 9.36
CA PHE A 48 3.12 -2.54 8.87
C PHE A 48 2.73 -1.41 9.83
N VAL A 49 1.53 -1.48 10.43
CA VAL A 49 1.07 -0.52 11.45
C VAL A 49 1.94 -0.60 12.71
N LEU A 50 2.30 -1.81 13.14
CA LEU A 50 3.18 -2.02 14.29
C LEU A 50 4.59 -1.47 14.05
N LEU A 51 5.15 -1.69 12.85
CA LEU A 51 6.46 -1.15 12.48
C LEU A 51 6.45 0.38 12.40
N ALA A 52 5.43 0.98 11.78
CA ALA A 52 5.29 2.43 11.73
C ALA A 52 5.14 3.04 13.13
N TRP A 53 4.33 2.42 14.00
CA TRP A 53 4.18 2.83 15.40
C TRP A 53 5.50 2.76 16.16
N PHE A 54 6.27 1.68 16.00
CA PHE A 54 7.56 1.49 16.66
C PHE A 54 8.58 2.54 16.23
N ILE A 55 8.66 2.84 14.93
CA ILE A 55 9.57 3.87 14.38
C ILE A 55 9.21 5.25 14.93
N ILE A 56 7.93 5.61 14.97
CA ILE A 56 7.49 6.92 15.50
C ILE A 56 7.78 7.01 17.00
N PHE A 57 7.53 5.94 17.76
CA PHE A 57 7.78 5.91 19.20
C PHE A 57 9.29 6.02 19.52
N GLN A 58 10.14 5.27 18.81
CA GLN A 58 11.60 5.40 18.94
C GLN A 58 12.10 6.79 18.58
N GLY A 59 11.59 7.39 17.49
CA GLY A 59 11.97 8.74 17.09
C GLY A 59 11.60 9.81 18.12
N ARG A 60 10.49 9.61 18.86
CA ARG A 60 10.08 10.51 19.96
C ARG A 60 10.97 10.36 21.20
N GLU A 61 11.33 9.13 21.55
CA GLU A 61 12.18 8.84 22.71
C GLU A 61 13.62 9.34 22.49
N SER A 62 14.17 9.15 21.29
CA SER A 62 15.50 9.68 20.93
C SER A 62 15.57 11.20 21.01
N ARG A 63 14.50 11.91 20.61
CA ARG A 63 14.44 13.37 20.65
C ARG A 63 14.20 13.94 22.05
N ALA A 64 13.87 13.10 23.03
CA ALA A 64 13.70 13.49 24.43
C ALA A 64 14.97 13.29 25.28
N ARG A 65 16.01 12.65 24.73
CA ARG A 65 17.30 12.38 25.39
C ARG A 65 18.45 13.30 24.95
N ASP A 66 18.20 14.18 23.97
CA ASP A 66 19.06 15.32 23.59
C ASP A 66 18.41 16.63 24.07
#